data_AF-A0A7J2SAU7-F1
#
_entry.id   AF-A0A7J2SAU7-F1
#
_cell.length_a   1.000
_cell.length_b   1.000
_cell.length_c   1.000
_cell.angle_alpha   90.00
_cell.angle_beta   90.00
_cell.angle_gamma   90.00
#
_symmetry.space_group_name_H-M   'P 1'
#
loop_
_entity.id
_entity.type
_entity.pdbx_description
1 polymer ?
#
loop_
_entity_poly.entity_id
_entity_poly.type
_entity_poly.pdbx_seq_one_letter_code
_entity_poly.pdbx_strand_id
1 'polypeptide(L)'
;MEIEVESRKENKLLEREEIYFVVRYEGATPTRSKIKEELKNALGIGGFIVIHKIEPFFGVKKAKVYAKVYPDEKTARKIEEEYLLKREKVISKKEEEKNE
;
A
#
# COMPACT_ATOMS: atom_id res chain seq x y z
N MET A 1 15.90 -4.17 -5.39
CA MET A 1 14.96 -3.03 -5.48
C MET A 1 15.49 -2.01 -4.52
N GLU A 2 15.60 -0.77 -4.94
CA GLU A 2 16.04 0.31 -4.07
C GLU A 2 14.80 1.16 -3.75
N ILE A 3 14.53 1.38 -2.47
CA ILE A 3 13.40 2.18 -2.00
C ILE A 3 13.96 3.48 -1.46
N GLU A 4 13.52 4.58 -2.06
CA GLU A 4 13.76 5.93 -1.54
C GLU A 4 12.47 6.44 -0.90
N VAL A 5 12.49 6.68 0.41
CA VAL A 5 11.34 7.31 1.08
C VAL A 5 11.42 8.82 0.83
N GLU A 6 10.46 9.38 0.10
CA GLU A 6 10.39 10.82 -0.16
C GLU A 6 9.76 11.58 1.01
N SER A 7 8.68 11.01 1.57
CA SER A 7 7.92 11.69 2.62
C SER A 7 7.15 10.69 3.47
N ARG A 8 7.14 10.95 4.78
CA ARG A 8 6.31 10.25 5.76
C ARG A 8 5.52 11.30 6.52
N LYS A 9 4.20 11.15 6.52
CA LYS A 9 3.28 12.04 7.21
C LYS A 9 2.39 11.23 8.14
N GLU A 10 2.46 11.51 9.42
CA GLU A 10 1.55 10.94 10.40
C GLU A 10 0.22 11.72 10.41
N ASN A 11 -0.90 11.02 10.32
CA ASN A 11 -2.24 11.60 10.41
C ASN A 11 -2.97 11.03 11.63
N LYS A 12 -2.89 11.77 12.74
CA LYS A 12 -3.47 11.37 14.03
C LYS A 12 -4.99 11.25 14.02
N LEU A 13 -5.70 11.98 13.15
CA LEU A 13 -7.16 11.94 13.09
C LEU A 13 -7.69 10.61 12.57
N LEU A 14 -6.94 9.95 11.68
CA LEU A 14 -7.32 8.69 11.04
C LEU A 14 -6.43 7.54 11.50
N GLU A 15 -5.58 7.77 12.50
CA GLU A 15 -4.59 6.82 13.01
C GLU A 15 -3.82 6.11 11.88
N ARG A 16 -3.43 6.90 10.87
CA ARG A 16 -2.74 6.38 9.68
C ARG A 16 -1.48 7.15 9.39
N GLU A 17 -0.51 6.46 8.82
CA GLU A 17 0.69 7.07 8.27
C GLU A 17 0.64 7.03 6.74
N GLU A 18 0.80 8.19 6.14
CA GLU A 18 0.86 8.38 4.70
C GLU A 18 2.33 8.41 4.28
N ILE A 19 2.72 7.44 3.44
CA ILE A 19 4.11 7.24 3.05
C ILE A 19 4.21 7.32 1.54
N TYR A 20 5.02 8.27 1.07
CA TYR A 20 5.41 8.43 -0.32
C TYR A 20 6.82 7.91 -0.48
N PHE A 21 6.99 6.96 -1.38
CA PHE A 21 8.29 6.37 -1.67
C PHE A 21 8.44 6.08 -3.15
N VAL A 22 9.67 6.10 -3.62
CA VAL A 22 10.05 5.78 -5.00
C VAL A 22 10.76 4.45 -4.99
N VAL A 23 10.25 3.52 -5.78
CA VAL A 23 10.85 2.20 -5.97
C VAL A 23 11.62 2.20 -7.27
N ARG A 24 12.94 1.99 -7.18
CA ARG A 24 13.82 1.70 -8.31
C ARG A 24 13.96 0.20 -8.47
N TYR A 25 13.75 -0.28 -9.68
CA TYR A 25 13.82 -1.70 -10.00
C TYR A 25 14.66 -1.94 -11.25
N GLU A 26 15.45 -3.01 -11.26
CA GLU A 26 16.23 -3.40 -12.42
C GLU A 26 15.53 -4.57 -13.12
N GLY A 27 14.61 -4.25 -14.04
CA GLY A 27 13.88 -5.25 -14.84
C GLY A 27 12.37 -5.02 -14.85
N ALA A 28 11.61 -6.07 -14.54
CA ALA A 28 10.16 -6.04 -14.53
C ALA A 28 9.60 -5.15 -13.42
N THR A 29 8.42 -4.57 -13.67
CA THR A 29 7.68 -3.78 -12.68
C THR A 29 7.36 -4.66 -11.46
N PRO A 30 7.70 -4.22 -10.24
CA PRO A 30 7.46 -4.98 -9.02
C PRO A 30 5.98 -5.32 -8.85
N THR A 31 5.71 -6.52 -8.34
CA THR A 31 4.37 -6.86 -7.86
C THR A 31 4.07 -6.13 -6.55
N ARG A 32 2.80 -5.78 -6.31
CA ARG A 32 2.32 -5.13 -5.08
C ARG A 32 2.78 -5.82 -3.79
N SER A 33 2.70 -7.16 -3.73
CA SER A 33 3.12 -7.94 -2.56
C SER A 33 4.60 -7.71 -2.23
N LYS A 34 5.46 -7.68 -3.25
CA LYS A 34 6.90 -7.50 -3.07
C LYS A 34 7.23 -6.09 -2.58
N ILE A 35 6.53 -5.08 -3.12
CA ILE A 35 6.65 -3.69 -2.62
C ILE A 35 6.25 -3.61 -1.15
N LYS A 36 5.19 -4.32 -0.75
CA LYS A 36 4.68 -4.33 0.63
C LYS A 36 5.66 -4.97 1.60
N GLU A 37 6.23 -6.13 1.25
CA GLU A 37 7.23 -6.83 2.08
C GLU A 37 8.46 -5.96 2.30
N GLU A 38 8.99 -5.36 1.23
CA GLU A 38 10.12 -4.44 1.33
C GLU A 38 9.79 -3.19 2.14
N LEU A 39 8.58 -2.66 2.01
CA LEU A 39 8.15 -1.51 2.80
C LEU A 39 8.00 -1.85 4.29
N LYS A 40 7.51 -3.06 4.63
CA LYS A 40 7.51 -3.57 6.00
C LYS A 40 8.92 -3.67 6.56
N ASN A 41 9.85 -4.22 5.77
CA ASN A 41 11.24 -4.37 6.16
C ASN A 41 11.93 -3.01 6.36
N ALA A 42 11.71 -2.07 5.43
CA ALA A 42 12.35 -0.74 5.45
C ALA A 42 11.87 0.14 6.62
N LEU A 43 10.58 0.06 6.97
CA LEU A 43 10.00 0.89 8.03
C LEU A 43 9.92 0.18 9.39
N GLY A 44 10.12 -1.14 9.42
CA GLY A 44 9.96 -1.96 10.62
C GLY A 44 8.54 -1.94 11.20
N ILE A 45 7.53 -1.57 10.41
CA ILE A 45 6.15 -1.41 10.89
C ILE A 45 5.41 -2.74 10.76
N GLY A 46 4.96 -3.27 11.89
CA GLY A 46 4.12 -4.48 11.99
C GLY A 46 2.65 -4.28 11.59
N GLY A 47 2.28 -3.09 11.10
CA GLY A 47 0.91 -2.71 10.80
C GLY A 47 0.35 -3.25 9.47
N PHE A 48 -0.92 -2.93 9.24
CA PHE A 48 -1.61 -3.20 7.98
C PHE A 48 -1.32 -2.10 6.95
N ILE A 49 -0.60 -2.45 5.90
CA ILE A 49 -0.25 -1.54 4.81
C ILE A 49 -1.25 -1.71 3.66
N VAL A 50 -1.74 -0.59 3.13
CA VAL A 50 -2.56 -0.51 1.93
C VAL A 50 -1.83 0.29 0.87
N ILE A 51 -1.70 -0.28 -0.33
CA ILE A 51 -1.11 0.44 -1.46
C ILE A 51 -2.24 1.16 -2.21
N HIS A 52 -2.26 2.48 -2.10
CA HIS A 52 -3.30 3.29 -2.74
C HIS A 52 -3.03 3.48 -4.24
N LYS A 53 -1.80 3.88 -4.59
CA LYS A 53 -1.43 4.18 -5.98
C LYS A 53 0.00 3.77 -6.28
N ILE A 54 0.21 3.26 -7.48
CA ILE A 54 1.53 2.99 -8.06
C ILE A 54 1.56 3.74 -9.39
N GLU A 55 2.49 4.68 -9.51
CA GLU A 55 2.70 5.51 -10.70
C GLU A 55 4.10 5.24 -11.23
N PRO A 56 4.25 4.35 -12.24
CA PRO A 56 5.53 4.17 -12.90
C PRO A 56 5.92 5.44 -13.65
N PHE A 57 7.19 5.81 -13.57
CA PHE A 57 7.74 6.89 -14.38
C PHE A 57 8.01 6.36 -15.80
N PHE A 58 7.57 7.11 -16.81
CA PHE A 58 7.77 6.72 -18.19
C PHE A 58 9.26 6.79 -18.58
N GLY A 59 9.75 5.78 -19.29
CA GLY A 59 11.13 5.74 -19.80
C GLY A 59 12.22 5.45 -18.77
N VAL A 60 11.88 5.38 -17.47
CA VAL A 60 12.83 5.02 -16.41
C VAL A 60 12.28 3.88 -15.57
N LYS A 61 13.15 3.03 -15.03
CA LYS A 61 12.74 1.90 -14.20
C LYS A 61 12.51 2.33 -12.73
N LYS A 62 11.64 3.33 -12.57
CA LYS A 62 11.25 3.89 -11.27
C LYS A 62 9.73 3.94 -11.19
N ALA A 63 9.18 3.76 -10.00
CA ALA A 63 7.76 3.98 -9.74
C ALA A 63 7.57 4.75 -8.44
N LYS A 64 6.74 5.78 -8.47
CA LYS A 64 6.26 6.46 -7.27
C LYS A 64 5.12 5.65 -6.70
N VAL A 65 5.19 5.36 -5.40
CA VAL A 65 4.18 4.59 -4.70
C VAL A 65 3.67 5.40 -3.53
N TYR A 66 2.35 5.36 -3.39
CA TYR A 66 1.65 5.94 -2.27
C TYR A 66 1.03 4.82 -1.43
N ALA A 67 1.54 4.66 -0.21
CA ALA A 67 1.04 3.69 0.76
C ALA A 67 0.47 4.38 1.99
N LYS A 68 -0.54 3.73 2.57
CA LYS A 68 -1.14 4.10 3.84
C LYS A 68 -0.88 2.97 4.82
N VAL A 69 -0.36 3.29 5.98
CA VAL A 69 -0.07 2.33 7.04
C VAL A 69 -1.04 2.54 8.18
N TYR A 70 -1.68 1.47 8.59
CA TYR A 70 -2.62 1.41 9.70
C TYR A 70 -2.07 0.51 10.81
N PRO A 71 -2.35 0.78 12.08
CA PRO A 71 -2.02 -0.12 13.18
C PRO A 71 -2.79 -1.45 13.05
N ASP A 72 -4.07 -1.38 12.68
CA ASP A 72 -4.99 -2.52 12.61
C ASP A 72 -5.69 -2.65 11.25
N GLU A 73 -5.94 -3.89 10.83
CA GLU A 73 -6.75 -4.21 9.65
C GLU A 73 -8.21 -3.74 9.81
N LYS A 74 -8.75 -3.80 11.03
CA LYS A 74 -10.13 -3.36 11.33
C LYS A 74 -10.30 -1.86 11.06
N THR A 75 -9.31 -1.06 11.41
CA THR A 75 -9.32 0.40 11.19
C THR A 75 -9.20 0.71 9.70
N ALA A 76 -8.30 0.02 9.00
CA ALA A 76 -8.19 0.13 7.55
C ALA A 76 -9.50 -0.22 6.84
N ARG A 77 -10.21 -1.28 7.26
CA ARG A 77 -11.47 -1.72 6.64
C ARG A 77 -12.65 -0.75 6.88
N LYS A 78 -12.64 -0.02 7.99
CA LYS A 78 -13.69 0.98 8.28
C LYS A 78 -13.51 2.27 7.48
N ILE A 79 -12.26 2.63 7.18
CA ILE A 79 -11.90 3.92 6.58
C ILE A 79 -11.71 3.81 5.07
N GLU A 80 -11.07 2.74 4.58
CA GLU A 80 -10.76 2.58 3.15
C GLU A 80 -11.93 2.02 2.36
N GLU A 81 -12.04 2.47 1.11
CA GLU A 81 -13.08 2.04 0.18
C GLU A 81 -12.90 0.58 -0.24
N GLU A 82 -14.02 -0.12 -0.50
CA GLU A 82 -14.04 -1.55 -0.79
C GLU A 82 -13.16 -1.94 -2.01
N TYR A 83 -12.99 -1.04 -3.00
CA TYR A 83 -12.12 -1.33 -4.13
C TYR A 83 -10.62 -1.37 -3.78
N LEU A 84 -10.18 -0.63 -2.76
CA LEU A 84 -8.79 -0.67 -2.28
C LEU A 84 -8.53 -1.97 -1.53
N LEU A 85 -9.49 -2.41 -0.71
CA LEU A 85 -9.46 -3.69 0.00
C LEU A 85 -9.49 -4.90 -0.97
N LYS A 86 -10.25 -4.83 -2.06
CA LYS A 86 -10.26 -5.84 -3.13
C LYS A 86 -8.91 -5.96 -3.83
N ARG A 87 -8.26 -4.82 -4.12
CA ARG A 87 -6.93 -4.78 -4.75
C ARG A 87 -5.81 -5.29 -3.86
N GLU A 88 -5.98 -5.19 -2.53
CA GLU A 88 -5.05 -5.68 -1.51
C GLU A 88 -5.25 -7.19 -1.20
N LYS A 89 -6.26 -7.84 -1.82
CA LYS A 89 -6.70 -9.23 -1.57
C LYS A 89 -7.21 -9.50 -0.15
N VAL A 90 -7.80 -8.52 0.53
CA VAL A 90 -8.51 -8.76 1.81
C VAL A 90 -9.94 -9.26 1.59
N ILE A 91 -10.52 -8.97 0.43
CA ILE A 91 -11.89 -9.38 0.07
C ILE A 91 -11.81 -10.33 -1.12
N SER A 92 -11.41 -11.58 -0.88
CA SER A 92 -11.72 -12.67 -1.82
C SER A 92 -12.93 -13.48 -1.37
N LYS A 93 -13.74 -13.02 -0.39
CA LYS A 93 -14.78 -13.89 0.17
C LYS A 93 -15.98 -13.26 0.87
N LYS A 94 -16.38 -12.01 0.56
CA LYS A 94 -17.55 -11.42 1.23
C LYS A 94 -18.52 -10.60 0.39
N GLU A 95 -18.52 -10.76 -0.93
CA GLU A 95 -19.52 -10.14 -1.81
C GLU A 95 -20.27 -11.16 -2.70
N GLU A 96 -20.39 -12.42 -2.27
CA GLU A 96 -21.36 -13.36 -2.90
C GLU A 96 -22.62 -13.60 -2.04
N GLU A 97 -22.83 -12.89 -0.93
CA GLU A 97 -23.97 -13.17 -0.04
C GLU A 97 -24.79 -11.93 0.36
N LYS A 98 -24.93 -10.96 -0.54
CA LYS A 98 -25.97 -9.93 -0.35
C LYS A 98 -26.48 -9.34 -1.66
N ASN A 99 -26.96 -10.21 -2.53
CA ASN A 99 -28.07 -9.86 -3.40
C ASN A 99 -29.06 -11.03 -3.40
N GLU A 100 -30.30 -10.66 -3.09
CA GLU A 100 -31.56 -11.43 -3.10
C GLU A 100 -31.89 -12.34 -1.90
#